data_AF-A0A2S3I1D0-F1
#
_entry.id   AF-A0A2S3I1D0-F1
#
_cell.length_a   1.000
_cell.length_b   1.000
_cell.length_c   1.000
_cell.angle_alpha   90.00
_cell.angle_beta   90.00
_cell.angle_gamma   90.00
#
_symmetry.space_group_name_H-M   'P 1'
#
loop_
_entity.id
_entity.type
_entity.pdbx_description
1 polymer ?
#
loop_
_entity_poly.entity_id
_entity_poly.type
_entity_poly.pdbx_seq_one_letter_code
_entity_poly.pdbx_strand_id
1 'polypeptide(L)'
;MYSLPAYAFIAQDFTTQAALYTHHQYIAGFIMTGAFAHGAIFFIRDYNPEQNEDNVLARMLDHKEAIISHLSWASLFLGFHTLGLYVHNDVMLAFGTPEKQILIEPIFAQWIQSAHGKTTYGFDILLSSTNGPTFNAGRSIWLPGWLNAVNENSNSLFLTIGLGDFLIHHAIALGLHTTTLILVKGALDARGSKLMPVKKDFGYSFPCDDPGRGGTCDISAWDAFYLAVFWMLNTIPSNKWRIH
;
A
#
# COMPACT_ATOMS: atom_id res chain seq x y z
N MET A 1 -9.29 9.00 -11.31
CA MET A 1 -10.67 9.51 -11.24
C MET A 1 -10.75 10.81 -10.47
N TYR A 2 -10.27 10.87 -9.22
CA TYR A 2 -10.41 12.10 -8.42
C TYR A 2 -9.48 13.24 -8.87
N SER A 3 -8.24 12.96 -9.30
CA SER A 3 -7.23 13.97 -9.68
C SER A 3 -7.35 14.49 -11.12
N LEU A 4 -7.90 13.66 -12.00
CA LEU A 4 -8.23 14.00 -13.39
C LEU A 4 -9.68 13.55 -13.65
N PRO A 5 -10.66 14.40 -13.31
CA PRO A 5 -12.08 14.10 -13.49
C PRO A 5 -12.44 13.96 -14.98
N ALA A 6 -12.96 12.79 -15.37
CA ALA A 6 -13.30 12.49 -16.77
C ALA A 6 -14.75 12.84 -17.14
N TYR A 7 -15.59 13.15 -16.15
CA TYR A 7 -17.01 13.44 -16.33
C TYR A 7 -17.30 14.91 -16.09
N ALA A 8 -18.17 15.51 -16.92
CA ALA A 8 -18.59 16.89 -16.74
C ALA A 8 -19.25 17.08 -15.36
N PHE A 9 -18.93 18.18 -14.68
CA PHE A 9 -19.48 18.59 -13.37
C PHE A 9 -19.21 17.66 -12.18
N ILE A 10 -18.55 16.51 -12.35
CA ILE A 10 -18.31 15.57 -11.25
C ILE A 10 -17.40 16.12 -10.15
N ALA A 11 -16.52 17.07 -10.48
CA ALA A 11 -15.67 17.75 -9.51
C ALA A 11 -16.45 18.66 -8.55
N GLN A 12 -17.71 18.98 -8.86
CA GLN A 12 -18.61 19.77 -8.02
C GLN A 12 -19.52 18.87 -7.17
N ASP A 13 -19.67 17.59 -7.54
CA ASP A 13 -20.42 16.60 -6.77
C ASP A 13 -19.47 15.79 -5.87
N PHE A 14 -19.16 16.37 -4.71
CA PHE A 14 -18.25 15.79 -3.73
C PHE A 14 -18.70 14.42 -3.22
N THR A 15 -20.01 14.21 -3.05
CA THR A 15 -20.57 12.94 -2.56
C THR A 15 -20.34 11.84 -3.57
N THR A 16 -20.63 12.09 -4.85
CA THR A 16 -20.40 11.12 -5.92
C THR A 16 -18.90 10.84 -6.11
N GLN A 17 -18.05 11.86 -6.06
CA GLN A 17 -16.60 11.68 -6.18
C GLN A 17 -16.03 10.84 -5.03
N ALA A 18 -16.46 11.09 -3.79
CA ALA A 18 -16.08 10.29 -2.63
C ALA A 18 -16.58 8.84 -2.71
N ALA A 19 -17.83 8.65 -3.12
CA ALA A 19 -18.44 7.33 -3.28
C ALA A 19 -17.68 6.50 -4.32
N LEU A 20 -17.40 7.09 -5.49
CA LEU A 20 -16.65 6.42 -6.56
C LEU A 20 -15.24 6.06 -6.13
N TYR A 21 -14.53 6.97 -5.47
CA TYR A 21 -13.19 6.67 -4.97
C TYR A 21 -13.22 5.50 -3.98
N THR A 22 -14.08 5.61 -2.95
CA THR A 22 -14.22 4.56 -1.93
C THR A 22 -14.58 3.21 -2.55
N HIS A 23 -15.59 3.19 -3.41
CA HIS A 23 -16.06 1.99 -4.08
C HIS A 23 -14.95 1.26 -4.84
N HIS A 24 -14.19 1.98 -5.69
CA HIS A 24 -13.13 1.36 -6.48
C HIS A 24 -11.94 0.92 -5.61
N GLN A 25 -11.64 1.62 -4.51
CA GLN A 25 -10.58 1.19 -3.59
C GLN A 25 -10.94 -0.13 -2.88
N TYR A 26 -12.19 -0.28 -2.40
CA TYR A 26 -12.63 -1.54 -1.81
C TYR A 26 -12.60 -2.69 -2.81
N ILE A 27 -13.10 -2.47 -4.04
CA ILE A 27 -13.04 -3.48 -5.10
C ILE A 27 -11.58 -3.88 -5.38
N ALA A 28 -10.67 -2.92 -5.51
CA ALA A 28 -9.26 -3.20 -5.70
C ALA A 28 -8.69 -4.06 -4.55
N GLY A 29 -9.03 -3.74 -3.31
CA GLY A 29 -8.67 -4.53 -2.13
C GLY A 29 -9.11 -5.99 -2.20
N PHE A 30 -10.38 -6.22 -2.52
CA PHE A 30 -10.94 -7.58 -2.66
C PHE A 30 -10.35 -8.36 -3.84
N ILE A 31 -10.10 -7.69 -4.97
CA ILE A 31 -9.43 -8.32 -6.12
C ILE A 31 -8.00 -8.70 -5.74
N MET A 32 -7.26 -7.83 -5.04
CA MET A 32 -5.89 -8.09 -4.61
C MET A 32 -5.81 -9.27 -3.63
N THR A 33 -6.63 -9.29 -2.57
CA THR A 33 -6.65 -10.42 -1.63
C THR A 33 -7.10 -11.71 -2.30
N GLY A 34 -8.06 -11.64 -3.22
CA GLY A 34 -8.49 -12.76 -4.05
C GLY A 34 -7.37 -13.31 -4.93
N ALA A 35 -6.57 -12.46 -5.57
CA ALA A 35 -5.45 -12.90 -6.40
C ALA A 35 -4.43 -13.73 -5.60
N PHE A 36 -4.07 -13.28 -4.39
CA PHE A 36 -3.18 -14.04 -3.51
C PHE A 36 -3.79 -15.32 -2.98
N ALA A 37 -5.09 -15.32 -2.66
CA ALA A 37 -5.82 -16.53 -2.27
C ALA A 37 -5.78 -17.59 -3.37
N HIS A 38 -6.04 -17.19 -4.62
CA HIS A 38 -5.93 -18.07 -5.78
C HIS A 38 -4.47 -18.52 -6.05
N GLY A 39 -3.48 -17.67 -5.77
CA GLY A 39 -2.07 -18.07 -5.79
C GLY A 39 -1.74 -19.16 -4.77
N ALA A 40 -2.27 -19.06 -3.55
CA ALA A 40 -2.12 -20.12 -2.54
C ALA A 40 -2.83 -21.43 -2.94
N ILE A 41 -4.02 -21.34 -3.55
CA ILE A 41 -4.73 -22.50 -4.10
C ILE A 41 -3.89 -23.18 -5.20
N PHE A 42 -3.31 -22.39 -6.11
CA PHE A 42 -2.39 -22.89 -7.14
C PHE A 42 -1.21 -23.64 -6.51
N PHE A 43 -0.56 -23.07 -5.48
CA PHE A 43 0.55 -23.75 -4.80
C PHE A 43 0.15 -25.07 -4.16
N ILE A 44 -1.09 -25.23 -3.69
CA ILE A 44 -1.55 -26.48 -3.08
C ILE A 44 -1.94 -27.50 -4.14
N ARG A 45 -2.75 -27.11 -5.13
CA ARG A 45 -3.42 -28.03 -6.05
C ARG A 45 -2.63 -28.31 -7.33
N ASP A 46 -2.03 -27.27 -7.90
CA ASP A 46 -1.57 -27.31 -9.29
C ASP A 46 -0.04 -27.24 -9.40
N TYR A 47 0.65 -26.70 -8.39
CA TYR A 47 2.10 -26.62 -8.41
C TYR A 47 2.76 -28.00 -8.34
N ASN A 48 3.53 -28.32 -9.38
CA ASN A 48 4.36 -29.51 -9.48
C ASN A 48 5.87 -29.14 -9.36
N PRO A 49 6.56 -29.53 -8.26
CA PRO A 49 7.98 -29.25 -8.08
C PRO A 49 8.88 -29.82 -9.19
N GLU A 50 8.58 -31.01 -9.71
CA GLU A 50 9.40 -31.69 -10.73
C GLU A 50 9.38 -30.92 -12.07
N GLN A 51 8.22 -30.36 -12.44
CA GLN A 51 8.09 -29.57 -13.67
C GLN A 51 8.66 -28.15 -13.53
N ASN A 52 8.89 -27.69 -12.31
CA ASN A 52 9.35 -26.34 -12.01
C ASN A 52 10.79 -26.32 -11.47
N GLU A 53 11.50 -27.44 -11.57
CA GLU A 53 12.88 -27.55 -11.12
C GLU A 53 13.78 -26.47 -11.75
N ASP A 54 14.69 -25.91 -10.96
CA ASP A 54 15.66 -24.86 -11.32
C ASP A 54 15.10 -23.54 -11.88
N ASN A 55 13.77 -23.35 -11.89
CA ASN A 55 13.17 -22.10 -12.32
C ASN A 55 13.09 -21.06 -11.19
N VAL A 56 12.67 -19.84 -11.54
CA VAL A 56 12.56 -18.73 -10.57
C VAL A 56 11.52 -18.98 -9.48
N LEU A 57 10.47 -19.76 -9.77
CA LEU A 57 9.39 -20.07 -8.84
C LEU A 57 9.85 -21.07 -7.77
N ALA A 58 10.55 -22.14 -8.18
CA ALA A 58 11.15 -23.10 -7.26
C ALA A 58 12.22 -22.43 -6.39
N ARG A 59 13.12 -21.65 -7.02
CA ARG A 59 14.17 -20.91 -6.29
C ARG A 59 13.59 -19.99 -5.24
N MET A 60 12.49 -19.29 -5.54
CA MET A 60 11.79 -18.44 -4.56
C MET A 60 11.30 -19.23 -3.34
N LEU A 61 10.76 -20.44 -3.54
CA LEU A 61 10.32 -21.30 -2.44
C LEU A 61 11.49 -21.76 -1.56
N ASP A 62 12.67 -21.98 -2.13
CA ASP A 62 13.87 -22.42 -1.38
C ASP A 62 14.36 -21.36 -0.37
N HIS A 63 14.13 -20.08 -0.64
CA HIS A 63 14.50 -18.96 0.25
C HIS A 63 13.29 -18.18 0.77
N LYS A 64 12.10 -18.81 0.81
CA LYS A 64 10.85 -18.17 1.25
C LYS A 64 10.96 -17.57 2.67
N GLU A 65 11.80 -18.16 3.52
CA GLU A 65 12.07 -17.70 4.89
C GLU A 65 12.71 -16.32 4.92
N ALA A 66 13.58 -16.02 3.96
CA ALA A 66 14.21 -14.71 3.83
C ALA A 66 13.20 -13.65 3.36
N ILE A 67 12.29 -14.01 2.44
CA ILE A 67 11.24 -13.10 1.95
C ILE A 67 10.31 -12.74 3.11
N ILE A 68 9.84 -13.75 3.86
CA ILE A 68 8.93 -13.56 5.00
C ILE A 68 9.60 -12.74 6.10
N SER A 69 10.89 -12.97 6.40
CA SER A 69 11.59 -12.23 7.45
C SER A 69 11.80 -10.76 7.11
N HIS A 70 12.10 -10.42 5.85
CA HIS A 70 12.26 -9.02 5.41
C HIS A 70 10.92 -8.28 5.42
N LEU A 71 9.83 -8.94 4.96
CA LEU A 71 8.49 -8.36 5.06
C LEU A 71 8.07 -8.13 6.52
N SER A 72 8.39 -9.07 7.41
CA SER A 72 8.16 -8.90 8.85
C SER A 72 8.95 -7.73 9.44
N TRP A 73 10.24 -7.60 9.08
CA TRP A 73 11.06 -6.46 9.49
C TRP A 73 10.48 -5.13 9.00
N ALA A 74 10.08 -5.04 7.74
CA ALA A 74 9.49 -3.82 7.17
C ALA A 74 8.18 -3.44 7.88
N SER A 75 7.29 -4.40 8.13
CA SER A 75 6.06 -4.19 8.89
C SER A 75 6.32 -3.69 10.31
N LEU A 76 7.27 -4.30 11.03
CA LEU A 76 7.63 -3.88 12.39
C LEU A 76 8.28 -2.49 12.39
N PHE A 77 9.21 -2.24 11.48
CA PHE A 77 9.87 -0.95 11.32
C PHE A 77 8.85 0.16 11.08
N LEU A 78 7.97 -0.01 10.08
CA LEU A 78 6.92 0.96 9.79
C LEU A 78 5.96 1.14 10.98
N GLY A 79 5.59 0.05 11.66
CA GLY A 79 4.70 0.05 12.80
C GLY A 79 5.24 0.89 13.96
N PHE A 80 6.46 0.59 14.40
CA PHE A 80 7.08 1.29 15.53
C PHE A 80 7.27 2.78 15.26
N HIS A 81 7.78 3.16 14.08
CA HIS A 81 8.09 4.55 13.79
C HIS A 81 6.83 5.37 13.51
N THR A 82 5.87 4.82 12.75
CA THR A 82 4.64 5.55 12.41
C THR A 82 3.78 5.77 13.64
N LEU A 83 3.48 4.70 14.39
CA LEU A 83 2.69 4.81 15.62
C LEU A 83 3.44 5.61 16.68
N GLY A 84 4.75 5.42 16.81
CA GLY A 84 5.58 6.18 17.74
C GLY A 84 5.51 7.69 17.49
N LEU A 85 5.55 8.13 16.22
CA LEU A 85 5.41 9.54 15.87
C LEU A 85 4.00 10.07 16.14
N TYR A 86 2.95 9.30 15.84
CA TYR A 86 1.57 9.69 16.19
C TYR A 86 1.42 9.91 17.71
N VAL A 87 1.82 8.93 18.52
CA VAL A 87 1.73 9.00 19.98
C VAL A 87 2.60 10.13 20.54
N HIS A 88 3.82 10.31 20.04
CA HIS A 88 4.68 11.44 20.43
C HIS A 88 3.97 12.78 20.18
N ASN A 89 3.44 12.97 18.97
CA ASN A 89 2.80 14.23 18.59
C ASN A 89 1.52 14.51 19.39
N ASP A 90 0.73 13.48 19.69
CA ASP A 90 -0.45 13.58 20.56
C ASP A 90 -0.06 13.97 21.99
N VAL A 91 1.00 13.37 22.55
CA VAL A 91 1.48 13.70 23.90
C VAL A 91 2.01 15.14 23.97
N MET A 92 2.78 15.58 22.98
CA MET A 92 3.28 16.97 22.93
C MET A 92 2.13 17.98 22.80
N LEU A 93 1.09 17.64 22.03
CA LEU A 93 -0.12 18.47 21.91
C LEU A 93 -0.89 18.52 23.24
N ALA A 94 -1.09 17.37 23.88
CA ALA A 94 -1.79 17.26 25.15
C ALA A 94 -1.10 18.04 26.28
N PHE A 95 0.24 18.14 26.24
CA PHE A 95 1.02 18.97 27.16
C PHE A 95 1.09 20.46 26.79
N GLY A 96 0.42 20.89 25.73
CA GLY A 96 0.39 22.29 25.33
C GLY A 96 1.70 22.80 24.74
N THR A 97 2.57 21.89 24.26
CA THR A 97 3.86 22.21 23.63
C THR A 97 3.90 21.70 22.17
N PRO A 98 3.03 22.23 21.27
CA PRO A 98 2.95 21.78 19.89
C PRO A 98 4.25 22.00 19.10
N GLU A 99 5.09 22.95 19.50
CA GLU A 99 6.40 23.22 18.90
C GLU A 99 7.41 22.07 19.07
N LYS A 100 7.14 21.14 20.00
CA LYS A 100 7.97 19.95 20.24
C LYS A 100 7.52 18.72 19.46
N GLN A 101 6.49 18.86 18.63
CA GLN A 101 6.09 17.82 17.69
C GLN A 101 7.20 17.54 16.68
N ILE A 102 7.32 16.28 16.27
CA ILE A 102 8.21 15.88 15.20
C ILE A 102 7.41 15.91 13.91
N LEU A 103 7.69 16.93 13.10
CA LEU A 103 7.00 17.23 11.86
C LEU A 103 7.98 17.02 10.70
N ILE A 104 7.74 15.98 9.91
CA ILE A 104 8.61 15.59 8.79
C ILE A 104 7.94 16.00 7.47
N GLU A 105 8.64 16.78 6.67
CA GLU A 105 8.15 17.18 5.35
C GLU A 105 8.34 16.05 4.32
N PRO A 106 7.33 15.76 3.48
CA PRO A 106 7.43 14.75 2.42
C PRO A 106 8.18 15.30 1.19
N ILE A 107 9.45 15.68 1.37
CA ILE A 107 10.30 16.33 0.35
C ILE A 107 10.31 15.55 -0.97
N PHE A 108 10.38 14.22 -0.93
CA PHE A 108 10.36 13.40 -2.14
C PHE A 108 9.06 13.53 -2.94
N ALA A 109 7.92 13.59 -2.25
CA ALA A 109 6.64 13.76 -2.93
C ALA A 109 6.47 15.21 -3.43
N GLN A 110 6.96 16.21 -2.68
CA GLN A 110 6.94 17.62 -3.11
C GLN A 110 7.84 17.85 -4.34
N TRP A 111 8.98 17.15 -4.37
CA TRP A 111 9.88 17.10 -5.52
C TRP A 111 9.16 16.54 -6.75
N ILE A 112 8.38 15.45 -6.62
CA ILE A 112 7.58 14.91 -7.73
C ILE A 112 6.55 15.94 -8.23
N GLN A 113 5.83 16.63 -7.33
CA GLN A 113 4.89 17.68 -7.74
C GLN A 113 5.60 18.80 -8.51
N SER A 114 6.80 19.18 -8.08
CA SER A 114 7.60 20.22 -8.73
C SER A 114 8.19 19.77 -10.06
N ALA A 115 8.64 18.51 -10.14
CA ALA A 115 9.07 17.89 -11.39
C ALA A 115 7.95 17.89 -12.44
N HIS A 116 6.69 17.84 -12.01
CA HIS A 116 5.49 17.95 -12.83
C HIS A 116 5.01 19.40 -13.06
N GLY A 117 5.75 20.42 -12.64
CA GLY A 117 5.45 21.81 -12.98
C GLY A 117 4.69 22.60 -11.92
N LYS A 118 4.49 22.04 -10.71
CA LYS A 118 3.94 22.79 -9.58
C LYS A 118 5.01 23.72 -9.01
N THR A 119 4.72 25.01 -8.94
CA THR A 119 5.70 26.03 -8.54
C THR A 119 5.71 26.36 -7.04
N THR A 120 4.69 25.90 -6.30
CA THR A 120 4.47 26.25 -4.88
C THR A 120 5.66 25.91 -3.96
N TYR A 121 6.41 24.85 -4.26
CA TYR A 121 7.52 24.38 -3.42
C TYR A 121 8.89 24.99 -3.77
N GLY A 122 9.01 25.68 -4.90
CA GLY A 122 10.24 26.41 -5.24
C GLY A 122 11.48 25.56 -5.60
N PHE A 123 11.33 24.27 -5.95
CA PHE A 123 12.48 23.44 -6.32
C PHE A 123 13.16 23.84 -7.65
N ASP A 124 12.44 24.51 -8.57
CA ASP A 124 12.92 24.93 -9.90
C ASP A 124 13.63 23.79 -10.68
N ILE A 125 12.90 22.69 -10.87
CA ILE A 125 13.38 21.47 -11.55
C ILE A 125 12.44 21.04 -12.67
N LEU A 126 12.99 20.43 -13.73
CA LEU A 126 12.24 19.83 -14.84
C LEU A 126 11.14 20.76 -15.37
N LEU A 127 9.85 20.40 -15.23
CA LEU A 127 8.73 21.19 -15.75
C LEU A 127 8.40 22.43 -14.92
N SER A 128 8.87 22.53 -13.66
CA SER A 128 8.74 23.77 -12.89
C SER A 128 9.77 24.82 -13.32
N SER A 129 10.83 24.40 -14.03
CA SER A 129 11.83 25.30 -14.59
C SER A 129 11.51 25.69 -16.02
N THR A 130 11.27 26.98 -16.25
CA THR A 130 10.84 27.52 -17.56
C THR A 130 11.93 27.49 -18.64
N ASN A 131 13.19 27.26 -18.25
CA ASN A 131 14.34 27.23 -19.15
C ASN A 131 14.82 25.81 -19.47
N GLY A 132 14.21 24.78 -18.88
CA GLY A 132 14.64 23.38 -19.04
C GLY A 132 14.35 22.80 -20.43
N PRO A 133 15.15 21.83 -20.93
CA PRO A 133 14.87 21.12 -22.17
C PRO A 133 13.48 20.47 -22.19
N THR A 134 13.07 19.87 -21.06
CA THR A 134 11.76 19.22 -20.90
C THR A 134 10.60 20.22 -21.06
N PHE A 135 10.75 21.41 -20.48
CA PHE A 135 9.76 22.48 -20.61
C PHE A 135 9.66 22.97 -22.06
N ASN A 136 10.81 23.22 -22.70
CA ASN A 136 10.87 23.72 -24.07
C ASN A 136 10.28 22.73 -25.08
N ALA A 137 10.51 21.42 -24.89
CA ALA A 137 9.96 20.38 -25.77
C ALA A 137 8.43 20.27 -25.72
N GLY A 138 7.81 20.50 -24.55
CA GLY A 138 6.36 20.36 -24.37
C GLY A 138 5.54 21.64 -24.60
N ARG A 139 6.20 22.80 -24.71
CA ARG A 139 5.58 24.14 -24.60
C ARG A 139 4.46 24.43 -25.59
N SER A 140 4.43 23.80 -26.76
CA SER A 140 3.50 24.13 -27.85
C SER A 140 2.23 23.27 -27.92
N ILE A 141 2.15 22.15 -27.19
CA ILE A 141 1.06 21.17 -27.35
C ILE A 141 0.20 21.09 -26.09
N TRP A 142 0.65 20.31 -25.09
CA TRP A 142 -0.15 19.99 -23.91
C TRP A 142 0.31 20.76 -22.66
N LEU A 143 1.56 21.21 -22.65
CA LEU A 143 2.21 21.76 -21.44
C LEU A 143 1.54 23.04 -20.92
N PRO A 144 1.11 24.02 -21.76
CA PRO A 144 0.46 25.22 -21.23
C PRO A 144 -0.84 24.90 -20.47
N GLY A 145 -1.67 23.99 -21.00
CA GLY A 145 -2.90 23.56 -20.34
C GLY A 145 -2.62 22.78 -19.05
N TRP A 146 -1.61 21.90 -19.08
CA TRP A 146 -1.16 21.17 -17.90
C TRP A 146 -0.66 22.09 -16.78
N LEU A 147 0.23 23.04 -17.11
CA LEU A 147 0.79 23.98 -16.13
C LEU A 147 -0.27 24.89 -15.53
N ASN A 148 -1.28 25.27 -16.31
CA ASN A 148 -2.41 26.02 -15.80
C ASN A 148 -3.21 25.18 -14.78
N ALA A 149 -3.51 23.92 -15.12
CA ALA A 149 -4.28 23.04 -14.25
C ALA A 149 -3.52 22.66 -12.95
N VAL A 150 -2.23 22.33 -13.02
CA VAL A 150 -1.46 21.87 -11.84
C VAL A 150 -1.15 22.97 -10.83
N ASN A 151 -1.17 24.23 -11.26
CA ASN A 151 -0.97 25.39 -10.39
C ASN A 151 -2.28 26.06 -9.96
N GLU A 152 -3.42 25.50 -10.34
CA GLU A 152 -4.73 25.98 -9.93
C GLU A 152 -5.17 25.32 -8.61
N ASN A 153 -5.39 26.11 -7.57
CA ASN A 153 -5.75 25.62 -6.23
C ASN A 153 -7.24 25.22 -6.08
N SER A 154 -8.06 25.44 -7.12
CA SER A 154 -9.50 25.14 -7.10
C SER A 154 -9.82 23.69 -7.47
N ASN A 155 -8.83 22.94 -7.95
CA ASN A 155 -8.99 21.56 -8.39
C ASN A 155 -8.20 20.57 -7.51
N SER A 156 -8.33 19.28 -7.81
CA SER A 156 -7.72 18.17 -7.07
C SER A 156 -6.43 17.64 -7.71
N LEU A 157 -5.91 18.28 -8.75
CA LEU A 157 -4.71 17.87 -9.46
C LEU A 157 -3.47 18.22 -8.64
N PHE A 158 -2.76 17.20 -8.13
CA PHE A 158 -1.61 17.37 -7.24
C PHE A 158 -1.90 18.34 -6.07
N LEU A 159 -2.85 17.98 -5.22
CA LEU A 159 -3.11 18.69 -3.96
C LEU A 159 -1.81 18.95 -3.19
N THR A 160 -1.70 20.11 -2.56
CA THR A 160 -0.52 20.46 -1.75
C THR A 160 -0.40 19.49 -0.59
N ILE A 161 0.71 18.76 -0.58
CA ILE A 161 1.05 17.80 0.46
C ILE A 161 1.87 18.45 1.57
N GLY A 162 1.55 18.09 2.80
CA GLY A 162 2.20 18.60 4.00
C GLY A 162 2.64 17.52 4.97
N LEU A 163 2.82 17.93 6.22
CA LEU A 163 3.34 17.11 7.31
C LEU A 163 2.40 15.95 7.66
N GLY A 164 1.09 16.21 7.71
CA GLY A 164 0.08 15.18 7.96
C GLY A 164 0.04 14.10 6.87
N ASP A 165 0.25 14.51 5.60
CA ASP A 165 0.34 13.57 4.48
C ASP A 165 1.49 12.59 4.66
N PHE A 166 2.65 13.03 5.16
CA PHE A 166 3.79 12.14 5.38
C PHE A 166 3.42 10.97 6.29
N LEU A 167 2.80 11.24 7.44
CA LEU A 167 2.48 10.22 8.44
C LEU A 167 1.42 9.25 7.93
N ILE A 168 0.35 9.74 7.29
CA ILE A 168 -0.71 8.85 6.78
C ILE A 168 -0.20 7.95 5.65
N HIS A 169 0.70 8.41 4.78
CA HIS A 169 1.30 7.53 3.77
C HIS A 169 2.16 6.42 4.39
N HIS A 170 2.84 6.69 5.51
CA HIS A 170 3.59 5.65 6.22
C HIS A 170 2.65 4.67 6.93
N ALA A 171 1.50 5.13 7.43
CA ALA A 171 0.45 4.24 7.96
C ALA A 171 -0.17 3.37 6.86
N ILE A 172 -0.39 3.93 5.66
CA ILE A 172 -0.83 3.18 4.49
C ILE A 172 0.23 2.15 4.10
N ALA A 173 1.51 2.55 4.05
CA ALA A 173 2.61 1.64 3.76
C ALA A 173 2.67 0.49 4.77
N LEU A 174 2.49 0.77 6.07
CA LEU A 174 2.39 -0.25 7.11
C LEU A 174 1.27 -1.26 6.82
N GLY A 175 0.06 -0.75 6.53
CA GLY A 175 -1.09 -1.59 6.20
C GLY A 175 -0.85 -2.48 4.98
N LEU A 176 -0.28 -1.90 3.91
CA LEU A 176 0.06 -2.64 2.68
C LEU A 176 1.13 -3.71 2.91
N HIS A 177 2.22 -3.39 3.61
CA HIS A 177 3.29 -4.36 3.89
C HIS A 177 2.79 -5.49 4.79
N THR A 178 1.97 -5.18 5.81
CA THR A 178 1.44 -6.19 6.74
C THR A 178 0.40 -7.08 6.07
N THR A 179 -0.49 -6.51 5.25
CA THR A 179 -1.43 -7.30 4.44
C THR A 179 -0.68 -8.23 3.47
N THR A 180 0.37 -7.71 2.82
CA THR A 180 1.22 -8.48 1.90
C THR A 180 1.96 -9.59 2.63
N LEU A 181 2.53 -9.33 3.81
CA LEU A 181 3.19 -10.32 4.65
C LEU A 181 2.25 -11.50 4.95
N ILE A 182 1.02 -11.23 5.38
CA ILE A 182 0.05 -12.27 5.73
C ILE A 182 -0.30 -13.12 4.51
N LEU A 183 -0.61 -12.49 3.38
CA LEU A 183 -0.97 -13.18 2.13
C LEU A 183 0.19 -14.00 1.55
N VAL A 184 1.38 -13.40 1.47
CA VAL A 184 2.58 -14.04 0.93
C VAL A 184 3.01 -15.20 1.82
N LYS A 185 3.07 -15.01 3.14
CA LYS A 185 3.40 -16.10 4.07
C LYS A 185 2.36 -17.22 3.97
N GLY A 186 1.08 -16.89 3.90
CA GLY A 186 0.00 -17.86 3.72
C GLY A 186 0.17 -18.74 2.48
N ALA A 187 0.56 -18.14 1.35
CA ALA A 187 0.82 -18.84 0.10
C ALA A 187 2.13 -19.67 0.13
N LEU A 188 3.22 -19.12 0.66
CA LEU A 188 4.53 -19.79 0.69
C LEU A 188 4.59 -20.96 1.68
N ASP A 189 3.80 -20.92 2.76
CA ASP A 189 3.63 -22.01 3.73
C ASP A 189 2.42 -22.92 3.43
N ALA A 190 1.77 -22.75 2.29
CA ALA A 190 0.54 -23.46 1.96
C ALA A 190 0.77 -24.97 1.78
N ARG A 191 1.92 -25.37 1.21
CA ARG A 191 2.26 -26.79 1.01
C ARG A 191 2.80 -27.46 2.27
N GLY A 192 3.42 -26.70 3.16
CA GLY A 192 4.03 -27.20 4.38
C GLY A 192 4.84 -26.13 5.11
N SER A 193 4.89 -26.26 6.42
CA SER A 193 5.74 -25.46 7.32
C SER A 193 6.50 -26.38 8.29
N LYS A 194 7.39 -25.83 9.11
CA LYS A 194 8.08 -26.61 10.16
C LYS A 194 7.10 -27.21 11.18
N LEU A 195 5.99 -26.52 11.46
CA LEU A 195 4.98 -26.97 12.42
C LEU A 195 4.11 -28.11 11.83
N MET A 196 3.68 -27.95 10.59
CA MET A 196 2.87 -28.92 9.84
C MET A 196 3.45 -29.12 8.43
N PRO A 197 4.37 -30.09 8.25
CA PRO A 197 5.04 -30.31 6.97
C PRO A 197 4.12 -30.85 5.86
N VAL A 198 3.05 -31.55 6.24
CA VAL A 198 2.11 -32.26 5.34
C VAL A 198 0.86 -31.44 5.00
N LYS A 199 0.96 -30.11 5.04
CA LYS A 199 -0.20 -29.22 4.87
C LYS A 199 -0.91 -29.40 3.53
N LYS A 200 -0.15 -29.67 2.46
CA LYS A 200 -0.70 -29.90 1.11
C LYS A 200 -1.76 -31.00 1.07
N ASP A 201 -1.68 -32.00 1.95
CA ASP A 201 -2.55 -33.19 1.92
C ASP A 201 -3.97 -32.88 2.45
N PHE A 202 -4.14 -31.77 3.17
CA PHE A 202 -5.41 -31.33 3.75
C PHE A 202 -6.16 -30.32 2.86
N GLY A 203 -5.50 -29.79 1.82
CA GLY A 203 -6.07 -28.79 0.93
C GLY A 203 -6.00 -27.36 1.46
N TYR A 204 -6.81 -26.47 0.87
CA TYR A 204 -6.74 -25.02 1.12
C TYR A 204 -7.40 -24.58 2.43
N SER A 205 -8.53 -25.19 2.79
CA SER A 205 -9.34 -24.82 3.95
C SER A 205 -9.59 -26.05 4.81
N PHE A 206 -9.08 -26.00 6.05
CA PHE A 206 -9.24 -27.02 7.08
C PHE A 206 -9.03 -26.34 8.46
N PRO A 207 -9.64 -26.86 9.55
CA PRO A 207 -9.71 -26.12 10.81
C PRO A 207 -8.38 -26.05 11.58
N CYS A 208 -7.67 -27.17 11.71
CA CYS A 208 -6.40 -27.30 12.43
C CYS A 208 -5.79 -28.69 12.18
N ASP A 209 -4.60 -28.94 12.74
CA ASP A 209 -3.92 -30.25 12.84
C ASP A 209 -3.81 -30.64 14.33
N ASP A 210 -4.97 -30.74 14.99
CA ASP A 210 -5.14 -31.08 16.42
C ASP A 210 -4.47 -30.10 17.43
N PRO A 211 -4.83 -30.15 18.73
CA PRO A 211 -4.22 -29.28 19.75
C PRO A 211 -2.75 -29.66 20.11
N GLY A 212 -2.18 -30.67 19.45
CA GLY A 212 -0.80 -31.10 19.69
C GLY A 212 0.25 -30.04 19.31
N ARG A 213 1.52 -30.29 19.66
CA ARG A 213 2.69 -29.47 19.25
C ARG A 213 2.63 -27.99 19.64
N GLY A 214 1.84 -27.64 20.66
CA GLY A 214 1.63 -26.25 21.12
C GLY A 214 0.41 -25.56 20.51
N GLY A 215 -0.37 -26.26 19.68
CA GLY A 215 -1.60 -25.77 19.05
C GLY A 215 -1.40 -25.38 17.57
N THR A 216 -2.37 -25.75 16.73
CA THR A 216 -2.35 -25.55 15.27
C THR A 216 -3.57 -24.76 14.78
N CYS A 217 -4.14 -23.91 15.65
CA CYS A 217 -5.23 -23.02 15.30
C CYS A 217 -4.84 -22.09 14.14
N ASP A 218 -5.79 -21.81 13.25
CA ASP A 218 -5.64 -20.86 12.13
C ASP A 218 -4.39 -21.12 11.25
N ILE A 219 -4.06 -22.40 11.02
CA ILE A 219 -2.83 -22.81 10.32
C ILE A 219 -3.00 -22.94 8.79
N SER A 220 -4.24 -23.04 8.29
CA SER A 220 -4.50 -23.28 6.88
C SER A 220 -4.19 -22.04 6.02
N ALA A 221 -4.07 -22.23 4.71
CA ALA A 221 -3.88 -21.12 3.79
C ALA A 221 -5.14 -20.25 3.68
N TRP A 222 -6.33 -20.83 3.90
CA TRP A 222 -7.58 -20.09 4.01
C TRP A 222 -7.60 -19.17 5.24
N ASP A 223 -7.06 -19.62 6.38
CA ASP A 223 -7.00 -18.80 7.60
C ASP A 223 -6.10 -17.57 7.40
N ALA A 224 -5.01 -17.71 6.64
CA ALA A 224 -4.18 -16.57 6.24
C ALA A 224 -4.96 -15.57 5.37
N PHE A 225 -5.79 -16.03 4.43
CA PHE A 225 -6.69 -15.16 3.67
C PHE A 225 -7.71 -14.46 4.58
N TYR A 226 -8.34 -15.19 5.50
CA TYR A 226 -9.27 -14.64 6.49
C TYR A 226 -8.62 -13.50 7.30
N LEU A 227 -7.42 -13.72 7.84
CA LEU A 227 -6.66 -12.71 8.59
C LEU A 227 -6.27 -11.50 7.72
N ALA A 228 -5.87 -11.75 6.47
CA ALA A 228 -5.50 -10.68 5.54
C ALA A 228 -6.68 -9.78 5.19
N VAL A 229 -7.92 -10.29 5.16
CA VAL A 229 -9.12 -9.48 4.90
C VAL A 229 -9.31 -8.43 5.99
N PHE A 230 -9.05 -8.73 7.27
CA PHE A 230 -9.10 -7.71 8.32
C PHE A 230 -8.08 -6.60 8.10
N TRP A 231 -6.86 -6.96 7.73
CA TRP A 231 -5.81 -5.97 7.44
C TRP A 231 -6.10 -5.13 6.21
N MET A 232 -6.67 -5.75 5.16
CA MET A 232 -7.16 -5.04 3.98
C MET A 232 -8.25 -4.04 4.35
N LEU A 233 -9.26 -4.49 5.14
CA LEU A 233 -10.35 -3.64 5.62
C LEU A 233 -9.89 -2.56 6.59
N ASN A 234 -8.73 -2.71 7.25
CA ASN A 234 -8.11 -1.66 8.06
C ASN A 234 -7.33 -0.65 7.20
N THR A 235 -6.62 -1.14 6.18
CA THR A 235 -5.74 -0.33 5.31
C THR A 235 -6.52 0.59 4.36
N ILE A 236 -7.62 0.10 3.78
CA ILE A 236 -8.40 0.86 2.79
C ILE A 236 -9.09 2.10 3.41
N PRO A 237 -9.71 2.03 4.59
CA PRO A 237 -10.19 3.22 5.29
C PRO A 237 -9.09 4.25 5.55
N SER A 238 -7.86 3.85 5.91
CA SER A 238 -6.76 4.81 6.08
C SER A 238 -6.46 5.60 4.79
N ASN A 239 -6.62 4.97 3.62
CA ASN A 239 -6.59 5.68 2.33
C ASN A 239 -7.78 6.63 2.13
N LYS A 240 -8.96 6.26 2.64
CA LYS A 240 -10.19 7.04 2.56
C LYS A 240 -10.16 8.28 3.46
N TRP A 241 -9.75 8.13 4.72
CA TRP A 241 -9.66 9.21 5.71
C TRP A 241 -8.66 10.31 5.35
N ARG A 242 -7.76 10.05 4.39
CA ARG A 242 -6.87 11.07 3.83
C ARG A 242 -7.54 11.95 2.77
N ILE A 243 -8.45 11.36 1.99
CA ILE A 243 -9.07 12.02 0.82
C ILE A 243 -10.33 12.78 1.20
N HIS A 244 -10.87 12.50 2.39
CA HIS A 244 -11.89 13.29 3.08
C HIS A 244 -11.25 14.26 4.07
#